data_AF-A0A397A895-F1
#
_entry.id   AF-A0A397A895-F1
#
_cell.length_a   1.000
_cell.length_b   1.000
_cell.length_c   1.000
_cell.angle_alpha   90.00
_cell.angle_beta   90.00
_cell.angle_gamma   90.00
#
_symmetry.space_group_name_H-M   'P 1'
#
loop_
_entity.id
_entity.type
_entity.pdbx_description
1 polymer ?
#
loop_
_entity_poly.entity_id
_entity_poly.type
_entity_poly.pdbx_seq_one_letter_code
_entity_poly.pdbx_strand_id
1 'polypeptide(L)'
;VYGTLVLVTSGQDTSWVLQAADAGQYSLGEVKEVAQVVRLAPYFSFLIVFWAVYAQQSMNFVMQGCQMDLRVGDAQISSAMLSMFDAIVILVFVPVFNSVLYPAVESCGVKLTLLRKMGIGFVVAIACMLVAGLTESARKDAGVLPDLNSNCAQPGEHLAMSQLSVWWQSPQYLLVGIAEILVSIPCTTTSYAVQLSDTDQLCVAYDLFYSEVPESMRSVCQALNLLTTTLGSLVAGGTNSIFSFWIPSDLNTGHLEYVFYVFAALVLVNLAGFMVVSQGFEYHQPAKTTLDLVSGFSPALPRANHHRRQSRQT
;
A
#
# COMPACT_ATOMS: atom_id res chain seq x y z
N VAL A 1 14.69 -6.56 -9.59
CA VAL A 1 14.66 -7.91 -10.22
C VAL A 1 15.39 -8.95 -9.38
N TYR A 2 16.72 -8.87 -9.19
CA TYR A 2 17.46 -9.87 -8.38
C TYR A 2 16.95 -9.97 -6.92
N GLY A 3 16.76 -8.83 -6.24
CA GLY A 3 16.20 -8.82 -4.88
C GLY A 3 14.77 -9.37 -4.80
N THR A 4 13.94 -9.06 -5.80
CA THR A 4 12.58 -9.61 -5.93
C THR A 4 12.60 -11.13 -6.07
N LEU A 5 13.49 -11.66 -6.92
CA LEU A 5 13.64 -13.11 -7.10
C LEU A 5 14.10 -13.80 -5.82
N VAL A 6 15.10 -13.24 -5.12
CA VAL A 6 15.59 -13.80 -3.85
C VAL A 6 14.49 -13.82 -2.78
N LEU A 7 13.71 -12.74 -2.65
CA LEU A 7 12.59 -12.67 -1.70
C LEU A 7 11.48 -13.68 -2.06
N VAL A 8 11.19 -13.85 -3.34
CA VAL A 8 10.20 -14.82 -3.82
C VAL A 8 10.67 -16.25 -3.55
N THR A 9 11.89 -16.61 -3.93
CA THR A 9 12.41 -17.97 -3.73
C THR A 9 12.63 -18.32 -2.26
N SER A 10 13.08 -17.34 -1.46
CA SER A 10 13.33 -17.54 -0.02
C SER A 10 12.03 -17.66 0.79
N GLY A 11 10.96 -17.00 0.37
CA GLY A 11 9.66 -17.05 1.06
C GLY A 11 8.71 -18.14 0.59
N GLN A 12 8.91 -18.71 -0.60
CA GLN A 12 8.10 -19.84 -1.10
C GLN A 12 8.42 -21.15 -0.38
N ASP A 13 9.67 -21.33 0.10
CA ASP A 13 10.09 -22.50 0.87
C ASP A 13 10.74 -22.04 2.18
N THR A 14 10.10 -22.32 3.32
CA THR A 14 10.60 -21.98 4.65
C THR A 14 11.34 -23.14 5.33
N SER A 15 11.53 -24.26 4.62
CA SER A 15 12.21 -25.45 5.16
C SER A 15 13.64 -25.16 5.64
N TRP A 16 14.34 -24.23 4.96
CA TRP A 16 15.68 -23.79 5.37
C TRP A 16 15.69 -23.05 6.72
N VAL A 17 14.60 -22.33 7.05
CA VAL A 17 14.44 -21.68 8.36
C VAL A 17 14.15 -22.72 9.43
N LEU A 18 13.30 -23.70 9.12
CA LEU A 18 12.95 -24.78 10.04
C LEU A 18 14.14 -25.67 10.39
N GLN A 19 15.10 -25.86 9.47
CA GLN A 19 16.36 -26.57 9.74
C GLN A 19 17.22 -25.88 10.82
N ALA A 20 17.03 -24.59 11.09
CA ALA A 20 17.72 -23.90 12.18
C ALA A 20 17.25 -24.35 13.57
N ALA A 21 16.04 -24.91 13.68
CA ALA A 21 15.57 -25.54 14.91
C ALA A 21 16.33 -26.85 15.21
N ASP A 22 16.68 -27.60 14.16
CA ASP A 22 17.41 -28.87 14.27
C ASP A 22 18.86 -28.68 14.74
N ALA A 23 19.42 -27.48 14.57
CA ALA A 23 20.74 -27.11 15.07
C ALA A 23 20.79 -26.87 16.61
N GLY A 24 19.63 -26.88 17.28
CA GLY A 24 19.53 -26.82 18.75
C GLY A 24 19.84 -25.47 19.39
N GLN A 25 20.07 -24.41 18.61
CA GLN A 25 20.40 -23.08 19.11
C GLN A 25 19.17 -22.21 19.46
N TYR A 26 17.99 -22.56 18.96
CA TYR A 26 16.75 -21.77 19.11
C TYR A 26 15.55 -22.67 19.42
N SER A 27 14.52 -22.11 20.08
CA SER A 27 13.30 -22.87 20.35
C SER A 27 12.46 -23.05 19.09
N LEU A 28 11.77 -24.20 18.99
CA LEU A 28 10.91 -24.51 17.83
C LEU A 28 9.74 -23.52 17.68
N GLY A 29 9.36 -22.84 18.77
CA GLY A 29 8.42 -21.71 18.72
C GLY A 29 9.00 -20.56 17.92
N GLU A 30 10.13 -19.99 18.38
CA GLU A 30 10.81 -18.84 17.75
C GLU A 30 11.11 -19.08 16.26
N VAL A 31 11.53 -20.28 15.89
CA VAL A 31 11.85 -20.61 14.48
C VAL A 31 10.59 -20.62 13.61
N LYS A 32 9.45 -21.07 14.14
CA LYS A 32 8.16 -21.00 13.43
C LYS A 32 7.68 -19.56 13.27
N GLU A 33 7.86 -18.74 14.30
CA GLU A 33 7.53 -17.31 14.27
C GLU A 33 8.26 -16.60 13.12
N VAL A 34 9.57 -16.85 12.99
CA VAL A 34 10.39 -16.30 11.90
C VAL A 34 9.99 -16.86 10.55
N ALA A 35 9.71 -18.17 10.46
CA ALA A 35 9.29 -18.81 9.22
C ALA A 35 7.99 -18.18 8.67
N GLN A 36 7.04 -17.80 9.54
CA GLN A 36 5.82 -17.13 9.11
C GLN A 36 6.08 -15.74 8.51
N VAL A 37 7.01 -14.96 9.10
CA VAL A 37 7.40 -13.65 8.54
C VAL A 37 8.15 -13.81 7.21
N VAL A 38 9.04 -14.79 7.09
CA VAL A 38 9.78 -15.07 5.84
C VAL A 38 8.82 -15.48 4.71
N ARG A 39 7.72 -16.16 5.04
CA ARG A 39 6.66 -16.50 4.07
C ARG A 39 5.98 -15.26 3.46
N LEU A 40 6.05 -14.10 4.12
CA LEU A 40 5.54 -12.82 3.62
C LEU A 40 6.52 -12.11 2.67
N ALA A 41 7.79 -12.51 2.64
CA ALA A 41 8.83 -11.92 1.79
C ALA A 41 8.45 -11.76 0.30
N PRO A 42 7.79 -12.74 -0.35
CA PRO A 42 7.38 -12.60 -1.75
C PRO A 42 6.40 -11.45 -1.92
N TYR A 43 5.50 -11.23 -0.95
CA TYR A 43 4.49 -10.17 -1.01
C TYR A 43 5.09 -8.78 -0.83
N PHE A 44 6.04 -8.62 0.10
CA PHE A 44 6.80 -7.37 0.21
C PHE A 44 7.49 -7.02 -1.11
N SER A 45 7.97 -8.00 -1.86
CA SER A 45 8.61 -7.75 -3.15
C SER A 45 7.66 -7.12 -4.19
N PHE A 46 6.40 -7.55 -4.23
CA PHE A 46 5.38 -6.99 -5.14
C PHE A 46 4.89 -5.61 -4.66
N LEU A 47 4.92 -5.35 -3.35
CA LEU A 47 4.56 -4.06 -2.77
C LEU A 47 5.57 -2.97 -3.11
N ILE A 48 6.86 -3.29 -3.28
CA ILE A 48 7.88 -2.31 -3.70
C ILE A 48 7.45 -1.60 -4.99
N VAL A 49 6.91 -2.35 -5.96
CA VAL A 49 6.44 -1.79 -7.23
C VAL A 49 5.22 -0.89 -7.04
N PHE A 50 4.28 -1.26 -6.18
CA PHE A 50 3.15 -0.40 -5.82
C PHE A 50 3.63 0.93 -5.25
N TRP A 51 4.56 0.89 -4.28
CA TRP A 51 5.11 2.09 -3.67
C TRP A 51 5.90 2.96 -4.66
N ALA A 52 6.52 2.36 -5.69
CA ALA A 52 7.17 3.12 -6.75
C ALA A 52 6.19 3.95 -7.58
N VAL A 53 4.98 3.43 -7.80
CA VAL A 53 3.89 4.14 -8.50
C VAL A 53 3.29 5.20 -7.59
N TYR A 54 3.03 4.86 -6.33
CA TYR A 54 2.54 5.81 -5.34
C TYR A 54 3.49 7.00 -5.19
N ALA A 55 4.81 6.77 -5.16
CA ALA A 55 5.82 7.83 -5.10
C ALA A 55 5.76 8.82 -6.29
N GLN A 56 5.18 8.44 -7.43
CA GLN A 56 4.98 9.37 -8.56
C GLN A 56 4.06 10.54 -8.21
N GLN A 57 3.16 10.34 -7.24
CA GLN A 57 2.25 11.36 -6.73
C GLN A 57 3.00 12.60 -6.19
N SER A 58 4.14 12.39 -5.52
CA SER A 58 5.00 13.47 -5.01
C SER A 58 6.10 13.89 -5.98
N MET A 59 6.20 13.24 -7.14
CA MET A 59 7.22 13.49 -8.16
C MET A 59 6.56 13.99 -9.46
N ASN A 60 6.35 13.09 -10.42
CA ASN A 60 5.88 13.40 -11.76
C ASN A 60 4.48 14.02 -11.79
N PHE A 61 3.59 13.68 -10.86
CA PHE A 61 2.26 14.30 -10.80
C PHE A 61 2.34 15.77 -10.42
N VAL A 62 3.22 16.11 -9.47
CA VAL A 62 3.47 17.51 -9.09
C VAL A 62 4.08 18.27 -10.28
N MET A 63 5.05 17.69 -10.98
CA MET A 63 5.66 18.31 -12.17
C MET A 63 4.64 18.53 -13.30
N GLN A 64 3.78 17.54 -13.56
CA GLN A 64 2.68 17.66 -14.50
C GLN A 64 1.74 18.82 -14.10
N GLY A 65 1.37 18.90 -12.81
CA GLY A 65 0.45 19.94 -12.33
C GLY A 65 1.07 21.33 -12.34
N CYS A 66 2.40 21.42 -12.21
CA CYS A 66 3.13 22.67 -12.34
C CYS A 66 3.04 23.29 -13.74
N GLN A 67 2.82 22.51 -14.79
CA GLN A 67 2.62 23.01 -16.15
C GLN A 67 1.15 22.96 -16.62
N MET A 68 0.21 22.90 -15.68
CA MET A 68 -1.23 23.03 -15.93
C MET A 68 -1.74 24.37 -15.41
N ASP A 69 -2.94 24.77 -15.81
CA ASP A 69 -3.58 25.98 -15.29
C ASP A 69 -3.98 25.77 -13.82
N LEU A 70 -3.17 26.37 -12.94
CA LEU A 70 -3.31 26.35 -11.48
C LEU A 70 -4.22 27.47 -10.94
N ARG A 71 -4.86 28.26 -11.82
CA ARG A 71 -5.71 29.36 -11.38
C ARG A 71 -7.02 28.86 -10.78
N VAL A 72 -7.36 29.40 -9.63
CA VAL A 72 -8.66 29.30 -8.98
C VAL A 72 -9.12 30.73 -8.70
N GLY A 73 -9.88 31.29 -9.65
CA GLY A 73 -10.16 32.73 -9.67
C GLY A 73 -8.89 33.54 -9.97
N ASP A 74 -8.59 34.52 -9.14
CA ASP A 74 -7.41 35.39 -9.29
C ASP A 74 -6.14 34.82 -8.61
N ALA A 75 -6.26 33.75 -7.84
CA ALA A 75 -5.15 33.12 -7.14
C ALA A 75 -4.68 31.85 -7.85
N GLN A 76 -3.38 31.54 -7.75
CA GLN A 76 -2.81 30.29 -8.23
C GLN A 76 -2.55 29.35 -7.04
N ILE A 77 -3.05 28.12 -7.12
CA ILE A 77 -2.78 27.09 -6.11
C ILE A 77 -1.43 26.40 -6.37
N SER A 78 -0.81 25.82 -5.33
CA SER A 78 0.38 25.00 -5.52
C SER A 78 -0.01 23.60 -6.01
N SER A 79 0.67 23.09 -7.04
CA SER A 79 0.50 21.72 -7.55
C SER A 79 0.64 20.66 -6.44
N ALA A 80 1.51 20.90 -5.46
CA ALA A 80 1.70 20.00 -4.32
C ALA A 80 0.44 19.84 -3.45
N MET A 81 -0.46 20.83 -3.43
CA MET A 81 -1.72 20.75 -2.67
C MET A 81 -2.66 19.67 -3.23
N LEU A 82 -2.46 19.22 -4.47
CA LEU A 82 -3.25 18.15 -5.07
C LEU A 82 -3.05 16.81 -4.34
N SER A 83 -1.92 16.62 -3.64
CA SER A 83 -1.72 15.47 -2.75
C SER A 83 -2.78 15.36 -1.65
N MET A 84 -3.41 16.47 -1.24
CA MET A 84 -4.51 16.44 -0.28
C MET A 84 -5.75 15.70 -0.82
N PHE A 85 -5.95 15.65 -2.14
CA PHE A 85 -7.07 14.91 -2.74
C PHE A 85 -7.02 13.44 -2.40
N ASP A 86 -5.83 12.87 -2.39
CA ASP A 86 -5.63 11.47 -2.05
C ASP A 86 -6.02 11.18 -0.60
N ALA A 87 -5.59 12.01 0.35
CA ALA A 87 -6.02 11.91 1.75
C ALA A 87 -7.55 12.01 1.89
N ILE A 88 -8.19 12.92 1.16
CA ILE A 88 -9.66 13.07 1.14
C ILE A 88 -10.32 11.80 0.57
N VAL A 89 -9.78 11.26 -0.53
CA VAL A 89 -10.25 10.02 -1.15
C VAL A 89 -10.16 8.88 -0.15
N ILE A 90 -9.05 8.71 0.56
CA ILE A 90 -8.91 7.68 1.58
C ILE A 90 -9.98 7.84 2.68
N LEU A 91 -10.12 9.05 3.23
CA LEU A 91 -11.09 9.32 4.30
C LEU A 91 -12.54 9.02 3.89
N VAL A 92 -12.89 9.28 2.63
CA VAL A 92 -14.25 9.04 2.11
C VAL A 92 -14.45 7.59 1.66
N PHE A 93 -13.49 7.02 0.95
CA PHE A 93 -13.65 5.70 0.33
C PHE A 93 -13.37 4.55 1.28
N VAL A 94 -12.55 4.72 2.33
CA VAL A 94 -12.36 3.67 3.35
C VAL A 94 -13.69 3.21 3.99
N PRO A 95 -14.53 4.10 4.56
CA PRO A 95 -15.80 3.68 5.13
C PRO A 95 -16.76 3.11 4.07
N VAL A 96 -16.71 3.59 2.84
CA VAL A 96 -17.52 3.07 1.72
C VAL A 96 -17.11 1.65 1.33
N PHE A 97 -15.81 1.38 1.24
CA PHE A 97 -15.28 0.06 0.95
C PHE A 97 -15.68 -0.94 2.04
N ASN A 98 -15.56 -0.52 3.29
CA ASN A 98 -15.86 -1.32 4.47
C ASN A 98 -17.36 -1.60 4.63
N SER A 99 -18.21 -0.58 4.44
CA SER A 99 -19.65 -0.67 4.76
C SER A 99 -20.51 -1.10 3.57
N VAL A 100 -20.03 -0.90 2.34
CA VAL A 100 -20.82 -1.13 1.13
C VAL A 100 -20.14 -2.11 0.19
N LEU A 101 -18.89 -1.84 -0.21
CA LEU A 101 -18.25 -2.62 -1.27
C LEU A 101 -17.97 -4.06 -0.86
N TYR A 102 -17.31 -4.28 0.28
CA TYR A 102 -17.00 -5.61 0.78
C TYR A 102 -18.25 -6.46 1.05
N PRO A 103 -19.27 -5.97 1.81
CA PRO A 103 -20.47 -6.75 2.03
C PRO A 103 -21.28 -6.97 0.75
N ALA A 104 -21.29 -6.04 -0.21
CA ALA A 104 -21.98 -6.23 -1.49
C ALA A 104 -21.32 -7.34 -2.34
N VAL A 105 -19.98 -7.36 -2.40
CA VAL A 105 -19.23 -8.38 -3.15
C VAL A 105 -19.37 -9.75 -2.49
N GLU A 106 -19.37 -9.81 -1.16
CA GLU A 106 -19.64 -11.03 -0.41
C GLU A 106 -21.08 -11.52 -0.60
N SER A 107 -22.04 -10.59 -0.67
CA SER A 107 -23.45 -10.90 -1.00
C SER A 107 -23.62 -11.44 -2.42
N CYS A 108 -22.72 -11.08 -3.33
CA CYS A 108 -22.65 -11.64 -4.69
C CYS A 108 -21.97 -13.02 -4.73
N GLY A 109 -21.60 -13.60 -3.59
CA GLY A 109 -20.98 -14.93 -3.48
C GLY A 109 -19.47 -14.96 -3.76
N VAL A 110 -18.82 -13.81 -3.96
CA VAL A 110 -17.38 -13.72 -4.19
C VAL A 110 -16.67 -13.40 -2.89
N LYS A 111 -15.98 -14.38 -2.31
CA LYS A 111 -15.07 -14.12 -1.18
C LYS A 111 -13.89 -13.26 -1.66
N LEU A 112 -13.81 -12.03 -1.14
CA LEU A 112 -12.69 -11.13 -1.36
C LEU A 112 -11.53 -11.51 -0.45
N THR A 113 -10.72 -12.46 -0.92
CA THR A 113 -9.46 -12.77 -0.25
C THR A 113 -8.49 -11.59 -0.35
N LEU A 114 -7.56 -11.50 0.59
CA LEU A 114 -6.55 -10.45 0.62
C LEU A 114 -5.77 -10.36 -0.70
N LEU A 115 -5.37 -11.52 -1.24
CA LEU A 115 -4.65 -11.61 -2.51
C LEU A 115 -5.48 -11.05 -3.68
N ARG A 116 -6.80 -11.27 -3.68
CA ARG A 116 -7.71 -10.69 -4.69
C ARG A 116 -7.81 -9.17 -4.55
N LYS A 117 -7.90 -8.65 -3.32
CA LYS A 117 -7.91 -7.19 -3.06
C LYS A 117 -6.63 -6.52 -3.59
N MET A 118 -5.46 -7.10 -3.28
CA MET A 118 -4.18 -6.61 -3.80
C MET A 118 -4.11 -6.69 -5.34
N GLY A 119 -4.59 -7.78 -5.94
CA GLY A 119 -4.66 -7.93 -7.39
C GLY A 119 -5.50 -6.84 -8.07
N ILE A 120 -6.68 -6.53 -7.52
CA ILE A 120 -7.53 -5.43 -8.02
C ILE A 120 -6.80 -4.09 -7.85
N GLY A 121 -6.14 -3.88 -6.70
CA GLY A 121 -5.35 -2.67 -6.45
C GLY A 121 -4.26 -2.43 -7.49
N PHE A 122 -3.52 -3.47 -7.90
CA PHE A 122 -2.55 -3.36 -9.01
C PHE A 122 -3.20 -3.00 -10.34
N VAL A 123 -4.38 -3.54 -10.66
CA VAL A 123 -5.13 -3.18 -11.88
C VAL A 123 -5.54 -1.70 -11.83
N VAL A 124 -6.01 -1.22 -10.69
CA VAL A 124 -6.36 0.20 -10.49
C VAL A 124 -5.10 1.09 -10.60
N ALA A 125 -3.95 0.64 -10.09
CA ALA A 125 -2.68 1.35 -10.24
C ALA A 125 -2.21 1.45 -11.71
N ILE A 126 -2.42 0.39 -12.52
CA ILE A 126 -2.16 0.44 -13.96
C ILE A 126 -3.08 1.48 -14.61
N ALA A 127 -4.38 1.44 -14.31
CA ALA A 127 -5.34 2.40 -14.84
C ALA A 127 -4.98 3.84 -14.44
N CYS A 128 -4.51 4.06 -13.21
CA CYS A 128 -4.02 5.35 -12.73
C CYS A 128 -2.89 5.90 -13.61
N MET A 129 -1.86 5.09 -13.88
CA MET A 129 -0.72 5.50 -14.72
C MET A 129 -1.12 5.74 -16.17
N LEU A 130 -2.04 4.94 -16.71
CA LEU A 130 -2.57 5.17 -18.06
C LEU A 130 -3.35 6.49 -18.14
N VAL A 131 -4.21 6.77 -17.16
CA VAL A 131 -4.95 8.04 -17.06
C VAL A 131 -3.98 9.21 -16.92
N ALA A 132 -2.92 9.10 -16.12
CA ALA A 132 -1.90 10.14 -16.01
C ALA A 132 -1.18 10.43 -17.33
N GLY A 133 -0.86 9.38 -18.10
CA GLY A 133 -0.30 9.50 -19.45
C GLY A 133 -1.25 10.17 -20.44
N LEU A 134 -2.54 9.82 -20.40
CA LEU A 134 -3.57 10.45 -21.24
C LEU A 134 -3.80 11.92 -20.87
N THR A 135 -3.83 12.24 -19.58
CA THR A 135 -3.90 13.62 -19.09
C THR A 135 -2.70 14.43 -19.58
N GLU A 136 -1.50 13.84 -19.62
CA GLU A 136 -0.31 14.51 -20.15
C GLU A 136 -0.41 14.76 -21.66
N SER A 137 -0.89 13.78 -22.43
CA SER A 137 -1.14 13.97 -23.86
C SER A 137 -2.16 15.09 -24.09
N ALA A 138 -3.27 15.11 -23.35
CA ALA A 138 -4.27 16.16 -23.44
C ALA A 138 -3.71 17.54 -23.03
N ARG A 139 -2.81 17.59 -22.03
CA ARG A 139 -2.14 18.82 -21.59
C ARG A 139 -1.28 19.40 -22.72
N LYS A 140 -0.56 18.56 -23.45
CA LYS A 140 0.28 18.96 -24.58
C LYS A 140 -0.56 19.44 -25.77
N ASP A 141 -1.68 18.78 -26.04
CA ASP A 141 -2.57 19.13 -27.15
C ASP A 141 -3.41 20.39 -26.90
N ALA A 142 -3.65 20.77 -25.64
CA ALA A 142 -4.47 21.92 -25.25
C ALA A 142 -3.82 23.29 -25.56
N GLY A 143 -2.55 23.31 -25.96
CA GLY A 143 -1.80 24.54 -26.23
C GLY A 143 -1.32 25.24 -24.97
N VAL A 144 -0.39 26.19 -25.16
CA VAL A 144 0.37 26.85 -24.10
C VAL A 144 -0.11 28.30 -23.93
N LEU A 145 -0.20 28.78 -22.70
CA LEU A 145 -0.35 30.20 -22.36
C LEU A 145 1.04 30.84 -22.23
N PRO A 146 1.50 31.63 -23.21
CA PRO A 146 2.84 32.22 -23.18
C PRO A 146 2.99 33.37 -22.18
N ASP A 147 1.88 33.98 -21.75
CA ASP A 147 1.93 35.18 -20.90
C ASP A 147 1.87 34.86 -19.39
N LEU A 148 1.64 33.59 -19.01
CA LEU A 148 1.49 33.18 -17.62
C LEU A 148 2.58 32.19 -17.22
N ASN A 149 3.36 32.58 -16.21
CA ASN A 149 4.37 31.72 -15.60
C ASN A 149 3.77 30.88 -14.47
N SER A 150 4.29 29.67 -14.30
CA SER A 150 3.96 28.82 -13.16
C SER A 150 4.58 29.29 -11.85
N ASN A 151 3.82 29.18 -10.75
CA ASN A 151 4.34 29.30 -9.39
C ASN A 151 5.41 28.26 -9.05
N CYS A 152 5.58 27.22 -9.86
CA CYS A 152 6.65 26.24 -9.72
C CYS A 152 7.96 26.64 -10.43
N ALA A 153 7.96 27.73 -11.20
CA ALA A 153 9.15 28.17 -11.93
C ALA A 153 10.21 28.71 -10.96
N GLN A 154 11.48 28.42 -11.22
CA GLN A 154 12.58 29.04 -10.47
C GLN A 154 12.69 30.54 -10.83
N PRO A 155 13.25 31.39 -9.94
CA PRO A 155 13.46 32.80 -10.25
C PRO A 155 14.31 32.97 -11.52
N GLY A 156 13.72 33.52 -12.58
CA GLY A 156 14.37 33.72 -13.88
C GLY A 156 14.08 32.65 -14.94
N GLU A 157 13.31 31.62 -14.60
CA GLU A 157 12.82 30.59 -15.54
C GLU A 157 11.38 30.91 -15.95
N HIS A 158 11.08 30.76 -17.24
CA HIS A 158 9.73 30.90 -17.77
C HIS A 158 9.18 29.51 -18.08
N LEU A 159 8.32 29.01 -17.19
CA LEU A 159 7.56 27.78 -17.36
C LEU A 159 6.15 28.15 -17.84
N ALA A 160 5.96 28.08 -19.16
CA ALA A 160 4.68 28.40 -19.75
C ALA A 160 3.64 27.32 -19.42
N MET A 161 2.51 27.73 -18.83
CA MET A 161 1.43 26.83 -18.43
C MET A 161 0.63 26.34 -19.65
N SER A 162 0.10 25.11 -19.60
CA SER A 162 -0.93 24.65 -20.54
C SER A 162 -2.30 25.26 -20.20
N GLN A 163 -3.16 25.40 -21.21
CA GLN A 163 -4.56 25.81 -21.02
C GLN A 163 -5.41 24.79 -20.27
N LEU A 164 -4.90 23.56 -20.10
CA LEU A 164 -5.61 22.51 -19.39
C LEU A 164 -5.59 22.78 -17.88
N SER A 165 -6.77 22.84 -17.28
CA SER A 165 -6.91 23.05 -15.84
C SER A 165 -6.35 21.89 -15.02
N VAL A 166 -5.71 22.21 -13.90
CA VAL A 166 -5.16 21.24 -12.94
C VAL A 166 -6.20 20.22 -12.45
N TRP A 167 -7.49 20.57 -12.44
CA TRP A 167 -8.60 19.68 -12.08
C TRP A 167 -8.70 18.43 -12.96
N TRP A 168 -8.10 18.43 -14.14
CA TRP A 168 -8.01 17.24 -14.99
C TRP A 168 -7.14 16.12 -14.38
N GLN A 169 -6.37 16.41 -13.32
CA GLN A 169 -5.66 15.39 -12.54
C GLN A 169 -6.52 14.71 -11.46
N SER A 170 -7.74 15.18 -11.19
CA SER A 170 -8.59 14.53 -10.18
C SER A 170 -8.78 13.02 -10.40
N PRO A 171 -8.95 12.51 -11.64
CA PRO A 171 -9.08 11.07 -11.89
C PRO A 171 -7.85 10.24 -11.50
N GLN A 172 -6.63 10.71 -11.77
CA GLN A 172 -5.40 9.97 -11.39
C GLN A 172 -5.19 9.98 -9.87
N TYR A 173 -5.48 11.10 -9.18
CA TYR A 173 -5.44 11.15 -7.72
C TYR A 173 -6.52 10.28 -7.05
N LEU A 174 -7.70 10.18 -7.65
CA LEU A 174 -8.74 9.27 -7.18
C LEU A 174 -8.31 7.81 -7.33
N LEU A 175 -7.76 7.43 -8.49
CA LEU A 175 -7.36 6.06 -8.77
C LEU A 175 -6.17 5.63 -7.90
N VAL A 176 -5.18 6.50 -7.66
CA VAL A 176 -4.06 6.15 -6.76
C VAL A 176 -4.54 5.91 -5.32
N GLY A 177 -5.46 6.74 -4.81
CA GLY A 177 -6.02 6.54 -3.46
C GLY A 177 -6.86 5.27 -3.35
N ILE A 178 -7.66 4.94 -4.36
CA ILE A 178 -8.39 3.66 -4.40
C ILE A 178 -7.42 2.48 -4.44
N ALA A 179 -6.34 2.58 -5.23
CA ALA A 179 -5.32 1.55 -5.30
C ALA A 179 -4.61 1.39 -3.94
N GLU A 180 -4.34 2.48 -3.23
CA GLU A 180 -3.79 2.45 -1.87
C GLU A 180 -4.71 1.75 -0.89
N ILE A 181 -6.01 2.05 -0.87
CA ILE A 181 -6.97 1.38 0.01
C ILE A 181 -6.94 -0.13 -0.21
N LEU A 182 -6.83 -0.57 -1.47
CA LEU A 182 -6.83 -1.99 -1.85
C LEU A 182 -5.51 -2.71 -1.58
N VAL A 183 -4.38 -2.01 -1.51
CA VAL A 183 -3.03 -2.60 -1.37
C VAL A 183 -2.41 -2.33 0.01
N SER A 184 -2.50 -1.10 0.51
CA SER A 184 -1.81 -0.59 1.72
C SER A 184 -2.53 -0.90 3.03
N ILE A 185 -3.86 -0.75 3.08
CA ILE A 185 -4.66 -1.00 4.29
C ILE A 185 -4.62 -2.48 4.71
N PRO A 186 -4.77 -3.45 3.78
CA PRO A 186 -4.42 -4.85 4.02
C PRO A 186 -3.07 -5.12 4.69
N CYS A 187 -2.04 -4.36 4.33
CA CYS A 187 -0.65 -4.61 4.72
C CYS A 187 -0.28 -3.97 6.06
N THR A 188 -0.75 -2.74 6.31
CA THR A 188 -0.35 -1.94 7.49
C THR A 188 -1.02 -2.42 8.78
N THR A 189 -2.18 -3.06 8.69
CA THR A 189 -2.84 -3.57 9.90
C THR A 189 -2.39 -4.96 10.31
N THR A 190 -1.51 -5.59 9.53
CA THR A 190 -0.70 -6.71 10.00
C THR A 190 0.20 -6.30 11.18
N SER A 191 0.58 -5.02 11.25
CA SER A 191 1.50 -4.48 12.25
C SER A 191 0.85 -3.51 13.24
N TYR A 192 -0.33 -2.95 12.92
CA TYR A 192 -0.99 -1.90 13.69
C TYR A 192 -2.42 -2.25 14.14
N ALA A 193 -2.74 -3.51 14.47
CA ALA A 193 -3.88 -3.74 15.36
C ALA A 193 -3.51 -3.29 16.79
N VAL A 194 -3.46 -1.97 16.94
CA VAL A 194 -3.72 -1.29 18.19
C VAL A 194 -5.17 -1.64 18.53
N GLN A 195 -5.34 -2.57 19.45
CA GLN A 195 -6.03 -2.32 20.70
C GLN A 195 -7.21 -1.34 20.61
N LEU A 196 -8.23 -1.68 19.82
CA LEU A 196 -9.58 -1.16 20.00
C LEU A 196 -10.39 -2.23 20.72
N SER A 197 -10.58 -1.94 22.00
CA SER A 197 -11.50 -2.51 22.97
C SER A 197 -12.79 -3.06 22.38
N ASP A 198 -13.16 -4.25 22.85
CA ASP A 198 -14.53 -4.74 23.10
C ASP A 198 -15.64 -3.73 22.78
N THR A 199 -16.11 -3.68 21.54
CA THR A 199 -17.55 -3.63 21.16
C THR A 199 -17.69 -3.66 19.64
N ASP A 200 -18.60 -4.51 19.18
CA ASP A 200 -19.18 -4.57 17.84
C ASP A 200 -18.26 -4.96 16.67
N GLN A 201 -18.12 -6.29 16.48
CA GLN A 201 -18.47 -7.11 15.30
C GLN A 201 -18.52 -6.49 13.88
N LEU A 202 -17.78 -5.42 13.63
CA LEU A 202 -17.56 -4.74 12.36
C LEU A 202 -16.05 -4.47 12.17
N CYS A 203 -15.20 -5.32 12.74
CA CYS A 203 -13.76 -5.29 12.53
C CYS A 203 -13.44 -5.95 11.18
N VAL A 204 -13.41 -5.10 10.15
CA VAL A 204 -13.34 -5.45 8.74
C VAL A 204 -12.05 -6.21 8.40
N ALA A 205 -12.17 -7.47 8.00
CA ALA A 205 -11.18 -8.21 7.20
C ALA A 205 -9.75 -8.37 7.78
N TYR A 206 -9.55 -8.21 9.10
CA TYR A 206 -8.22 -8.16 9.73
C TYR A 206 -7.63 -9.49 10.23
N ASP A 207 -8.38 -10.60 10.22
CA ASP A 207 -7.95 -11.86 10.86
C ASP A 207 -7.03 -12.77 10.03
N LEU A 208 -6.72 -12.44 8.77
CA LEU A 208 -6.07 -13.43 7.89
C LEU A 208 -4.53 -13.41 7.92
N PHE A 209 -3.91 -12.33 8.38
CA PHE A 209 -2.47 -12.32 8.69
C PHE A 209 -2.15 -12.14 10.18
N TYR A 210 -3.13 -11.76 11.02
CA TYR A 210 -2.94 -11.63 12.47
C TYR A 210 -2.82 -13.00 13.17
N SER A 211 -3.30 -14.08 12.56
CA SER A 211 -3.02 -15.45 13.00
C SER A 211 -1.66 -15.98 12.56
N GLU A 212 -0.97 -15.29 11.63
CA GLU A 212 0.30 -15.74 11.06
C GLU A 212 1.51 -15.00 11.64
N VAL A 213 1.36 -13.78 12.18
CA VAL A 213 2.50 -13.06 12.78
C VAL A 213 2.35 -13.01 14.30
N PRO A 214 3.28 -13.61 15.05
CA PRO A 214 3.26 -13.61 16.51
C PRO A 214 3.50 -12.21 17.08
N GLU A 215 3.00 -11.96 18.29
CA GLU A 215 3.04 -10.66 18.97
C GLU A 215 4.45 -10.06 19.09
N SER A 216 5.45 -10.93 19.27
CA SER A 216 6.88 -10.63 19.34
C SER A 216 7.45 -10.00 18.06
N MET A 217 6.86 -10.28 16.89
CA MET A 217 7.42 -9.98 15.56
C MET A 217 6.73 -8.81 14.85
N ARG A 218 5.69 -8.21 15.43
CA ARG A 218 4.92 -7.10 14.81
C ARG A 218 5.79 -5.89 14.46
N SER A 219 6.77 -5.56 15.30
CA SER A 219 7.71 -4.47 15.04
C SER A 219 8.62 -4.74 13.84
N VAL A 220 9.03 -5.99 13.63
CA VAL A 220 9.82 -6.44 12.48
C VAL A 220 8.99 -6.30 11.19
N CYS A 221 7.73 -6.73 11.22
CA CYS A 221 6.82 -6.55 10.08
C CYS A 221 6.60 -5.07 9.73
N GLN A 222 6.46 -4.20 10.72
CA GLN A 222 6.36 -2.76 10.47
C GLN A 222 7.64 -2.19 9.85
N ALA A 223 8.80 -2.62 10.34
CA ALA A 223 10.09 -2.22 9.77
C ALA A 223 10.23 -2.68 8.32
N LEU A 224 9.82 -3.91 8.00
CA LEU A 224 9.79 -4.45 6.64
C LEU A 224 8.83 -3.68 5.73
N ASN A 225 7.68 -3.26 6.25
CA ASN A 225 6.74 -2.43 5.49
C ASN A 225 7.35 -1.06 5.14
N LEU A 226 7.96 -0.37 6.11
CA LEU A 226 8.63 0.93 5.88
C LEU A 226 9.84 0.79 4.93
N LEU A 227 10.58 -0.31 5.05
CA LEU A 227 11.66 -0.63 4.11
C LEU A 227 11.11 -0.79 2.69
N THR A 228 9.96 -1.44 2.54
CA THR A 228 9.29 -1.64 1.25
C THR A 228 8.89 -0.30 0.62
N THR A 229 8.36 0.65 1.40
CA THR A 229 8.09 2.01 0.94
C THR A 229 9.37 2.71 0.47
N THR A 230 10.45 2.61 1.24
CA THR A 230 11.74 3.22 0.90
C THR A 230 12.32 2.66 -0.40
N LEU A 231 12.30 1.33 -0.55
CA LEU A 231 12.71 0.65 -1.77
C LEU A 231 11.84 1.06 -2.96
N GLY A 232 10.53 1.24 -2.76
CA GLY A 232 9.61 1.75 -3.78
C GLY A 232 10.01 3.14 -4.26
N SER A 233 10.26 4.07 -3.33
CA SER A 233 10.72 5.43 -3.67
C SER A 233 12.08 5.43 -4.37
N LEU A 234 12.99 4.51 -4.02
CA LEU A 234 14.26 4.34 -4.75
C LEU A 234 14.05 3.84 -6.18
N VAL A 235 13.12 2.89 -6.39
CA VAL A 235 12.76 2.41 -7.73
C VAL A 235 12.12 3.54 -8.54
N ALA A 236 11.24 4.34 -7.93
CA ALA A 236 10.62 5.50 -8.54
C ALA A 236 11.67 6.52 -9.02
N GLY A 237 12.56 6.95 -8.11
CA GLY A 237 13.63 7.90 -8.42
C GLY A 237 14.64 7.34 -9.43
N GLY A 238 15.01 6.07 -9.30
CA GLY A 238 15.90 5.38 -10.24
C GLY A 238 15.31 5.30 -11.65
N THR A 239 14.02 4.97 -11.76
CA THR A 239 13.30 4.95 -13.04
C THR A 239 13.24 6.34 -13.64
N ASN A 240 12.85 7.36 -12.87
CA ASN A 240 12.83 8.75 -13.34
C ASN A 240 14.22 9.25 -13.76
N SER A 241 15.30 8.82 -13.09
CA SER A 241 16.67 9.18 -13.44
C SER A 241 17.13 8.52 -14.76
N ILE A 242 16.82 7.24 -14.96
CA ILE A 242 17.08 6.52 -16.22
C ILE A 242 16.38 7.20 -17.39
N PHE A 243 15.14 7.63 -17.18
CA PHE A 243 14.31 8.31 -18.18
C PHE A 243 14.37 9.85 -18.08
N SER A 244 15.41 10.40 -17.47
CA SER A 244 15.58 11.85 -17.33
C SER A 244 15.61 12.57 -18.68
N PHE A 245 16.02 11.90 -19.75
CA PHE A 245 15.98 12.42 -21.11
C PHE A 245 14.55 12.70 -21.64
N TRP A 246 13.52 12.10 -21.03
CA TRP A 246 12.11 12.40 -21.31
C TRP A 246 11.51 13.46 -20.37
N ILE A 247 12.23 13.86 -19.32
CA ILE A 247 11.82 14.83 -18.30
C ILE A 247 12.76 16.07 -18.34
N PRO A 248 12.71 16.89 -19.41
CA PRO A 248 13.39 18.19 -19.43
C PRO A 248 12.71 19.17 -18.46
N SER A 249 13.41 20.27 -18.12
CA SER A 249 12.87 21.33 -17.25
C SER A 249 11.54 21.91 -17.77
N ASP A 250 11.41 22.00 -19.10
CA ASP A 250 10.14 22.36 -19.74
C ASP A 250 9.43 21.11 -20.28
N LEU A 251 8.43 20.60 -19.55
CA LEU A 251 7.68 19.39 -19.93
C LEU A 251 6.96 19.54 -21.27
N ASN A 252 6.71 20.76 -21.78
CA ASN A 252 6.13 20.97 -23.11
C ASN A 252 7.04 20.42 -24.23
N THR A 253 8.35 20.42 -24.01
CA THR A 253 9.35 19.83 -24.93
C THR A 253 9.66 18.36 -24.62
N GLY A 254 9.23 17.88 -23.45
CA GLY A 254 9.45 16.53 -22.95
C GLY A 254 8.40 15.52 -23.38
N HIS A 255 8.60 14.27 -22.95
CA HIS A 255 7.68 13.16 -23.16
C HIS A 255 7.34 12.47 -21.84
N LEU A 256 6.78 13.23 -20.91
CA LEU A 256 6.39 12.71 -19.59
C LEU A 256 5.34 11.58 -19.71
N GLU A 257 4.52 11.60 -20.75
CA GLU A 257 3.55 10.55 -21.05
C GLU A 257 4.19 9.16 -21.14
N TYR A 258 5.40 9.06 -21.71
CA TYR A 258 6.11 7.79 -21.84
C TYR A 258 6.61 7.27 -20.50
N VAL A 259 6.99 8.17 -19.57
CA VAL A 259 7.38 7.78 -18.22
C VAL A 259 6.20 7.15 -17.48
N PHE A 260 5.00 7.74 -17.59
CA PHE A 260 3.79 7.14 -17.03
C PHE A 260 3.46 5.78 -17.65
N TYR A 261 3.62 5.62 -18.97
CA TYR A 261 3.43 4.31 -19.61
C TYR A 261 4.49 3.28 -19.20
N VAL A 262 5.73 3.69 -18.92
CA VAL A 262 6.75 2.80 -18.35
C VAL A 262 6.34 2.32 -16.96
N PHE A 263 5.82 3.21 -16.09
CA PHE A 263 5.29 2.79 -14.79
C PHE A 263 4.08 1.86 -14.94
N ALA A 264 3.16 2.12 -15.89
CA ALA A 264 2.05 1.23 -16.18
C ALA A 264 2.53 -0.18 -16.61
N ALA A 265 3.52 -0.25 -17.51
CA ALA A 265 4.12 -1.50 -17.95
C ALA A 265 4.85 -2.23 -16.80
N LEU A 266 5.53 -1.49 -15.94
CA LEU A 266 6.23 -2.03 -14.77
C LEU A 266 5.24 -2.69 -13.79
N VAL A 267 4.10 -2.05 -13.52
CA VAL A 267 3.03 -2.64 -12.70
C VAL A 267 2.37 -3.82 -13.40
N LEU A 268 2.19 -3.77 -14.73
CA LEU A 268 1.62 -4.88 -15.48
C LEU A 268 2.49 -6.14 -15.38
N VAL A 269 3.81 -6.00 -15.52
CA VAL A 269 4.75 -7.11 -15.31
C VAL A 269 4.70 -7.61 -13.87
N ASN A 270 4.61 -6.69 -12.89
CA ASN A 270 4.46 -7.03 -11.48
C ASN A 270 3.16 -7.81 -11.20
N LEU A 271 2.05 -7.42 -11.82
CA LEU A 271 0.76 -8.10 -11.72
C LEU A 271 0.82 -9.50 -12.33
N ALA A 272 1.46 -9.66 -13.49
CA ALA A 272 1.67 -10.98 -14.09
C ALA A 272 2.49 -11.90 -13.17
N GLY A 273 3.60 -11.39 -12.61
CA GLY A 273 4.39 -12.13 -11.61
C GLY A 273 3.60 -12.46 -10.35
N PHE A 274 2.81 -11.51 -9.85
CA PHE A 274 1.95 -11.69 -8.69
C PHE A 274 0.91 -12.79 -8.93
N MET A 275 0.28 -12.82 -10.11
CA MET A 275 -0.67 -13.88 -10.46
C MET A 275 -0.02 -15.26 -10.44
N VAL A 276 1.18 -15.41 -11.02
CA VAL A 276 1.91 -16.69 -11.02
C VAL A 276 2.26 -17.13 -9.59
N VAL A 277 2.79 -16.22 -8.77
CA VAL A 277 3.15 -16.56 -7.38
C VAL A 277 1.92 -16.82 -6.52
N SER A 278 0.81 -16.10 -6.75
CA SER A 278 -0.44 -16.27 -6.01
C SER A 278 -1.09 -17.63 -6.21
N GLN A 279 -0.89 -18.28 -7.37
CA GLN A 279 -1.43 -19.61 -7.67
C GLN A 279 -0.76 -20.71 -6.84
N GLY A 280 0.50 -20.52 -6.42
CA GLY A 280 1.23 -21.44 -5.57
C GLY A 280 0.97 -21.24 -4.07
N PHE A 281 0.16 -20.26 -3.68
CA PHE A 281 -0.07 -19.94 -2.28
C PHE A 281 -1.26 -20.71 -1.71
N GLU A 282 -0.97 -21.73 -0.91
CA GLU A 282 -1.98 -22.45 -0.15
C GLU A 282 -2.27 -21.71 1.17
N TYR A 283 -3.50 -21.19 1.31
CA TYR A 283 -3.96 -20.58 2.56
C TYR A 283 -3.97 -21.64 3.66
N HIS A 284 -3.09 -21.52 4.65
CA HIS A 284 -3.19 -22.34 5.85
C HIS A 284 -4.31 -21.75 6.72
N GLN A 285 -5.41 -22.48 6.88
CA GLN A 285 -6.40 -22.10 7.89
C GLN A 285 -5.81 -22.43 9.25
N PRO A 286 -5.71 -21.49 10.21
CA PRO A 286 -5.45 -21.88 11.57
C PRO A 286 -6.54 -22.87 11.98
N ALA A 287 -6.15 -23.99 12.59
CA ALA A 287 -7.10 -24.90 13.20
C ALA A 287 -8.00 -24.04 14.08
N LYS A 288 -9.32 -24.07 13.85
CA LYS A 288 -10.28 -23.44 14.75
C LYS A 288 -9.88 -23.89 16.15
N THR A 289 -9.38 -22.97 16.96
CA THR A 289 -9.31 -23.22 18.39
C THR A 289 -10.76 -23.37 18.80
N THR A 290 -11.24 -24.61 18.82
CA THR A 290 -12.32 -25.02 19.70
C THR A 290 -11.81 -24.64 21.08
N LEU A 291 -12.12 -23.40 21.48
CA LEU A 291 -12.46 -23.09 22.85
C LEU A 291 -13.62 -24.04 23.18
N ASP A 292 -13.26 -25.29 23.47
CA ASP A 292 -14.10 -26.17 24.25
C ASP A 292 -14.23 -25.45 25.59
N LEU A 293 -15.37 -24.77 25.69
CA LEU A 293 -16.03 -24.26 26.89
C LEU A 293 -16.33 -25.41 27.87
N VAL A 294 -15.35 -26.27 28.18
CA VAL A 294 -15.45 -27.33 29.18
C VAL A 294 -14.14 -27.42 29.97
N SER A 295 -13.87 -26.36 30.72
CA SER A 295 -13.55 -26.47 32.15
C SER A 295 -13.47 -25.06 32.70
N GLY A 296 -14.47 -24.68 33.51
CA GLY A 296 -14.56 -23.34 34.07
C GLY A 296 -13.37 -23.02 34.96
N PHE A 297 -12.45 -22.21 34.45
CA PHE A 297 -11.57 -21.37 35.25
C PHE A 297 -11.22 -20.13 34.43
N SER A 298 -12.00 -19.06 34.63
CA SER A 298 -11.66 -17.73 34.18
C SER A 298 -10.41 -17.25 34.94
N PRO A 299 -9.29 -16.88 34.29
CA PRO A 299 -8.15 -16.30 34.97
C PRO A 299 -8.42 -14.82 35.24
N ALA A 300 -9.34 -14.55 36.18
CA ALA A 300 -9.51 -13.22 36.74
C ALA A 300 -8.68 -13.11 38.03
N LEU A 301 -7.58 -12.35 37.95
CA LEU A 301 -7.01 -11.49 39.00
C LEU A 301 -6.70 -12.13 40.39
N PRO A 302 -5.43 -12.34 40.78
CA PRO A 302 -5.06 -12.57 42.17
C PRO A 302 -4.75 -11.24 42.88
N ARG A 303 -5.75 -10.36 43.04
CA ARG A 303 -5.66 -9.18 43.94
C ARG A 303 -7.00 -8.83 44.59
N ALA A 304 -7.61 -9.78 45.30
CA ALA A 304 -8.63 -9.46 46.31
C ALA A 304 -9.03 -10.72 47.10
N ASN A 305 -8.14 -11.31 47.92
CA ASN A 305 -8.59 -12.29 48.92
C ASN A 305 -7.69 -12.44 50.15
N HIS A 306 -6.99 -11.36 50.55
CA HIS A 306 -6.23 -11.36 51.82
C HIS A 306 -6.99 -10.80 53.03
N HIS A 307 -8.25 -10.37 52.87
CA HIS A 307 -9.03 -9.77 53.97
C HIS A 307 -10.23 -10.59 54.47
N ARG A 308 -10.42 -11.84 54.04
CA ARG A 308 -11.57 -12.66 54.47
C ARG A 308 -11.22 -14.00 55.14
N ARG A 309 -10.01 -14.11 55.70
CA ARG A 309 -9.59 -15.27 56.53
C ARG A 309 -9.22 -14.92 57.98
N GLN A 310 -9.39 -13.68 58.42
CA GLN A 310 -9.12 -13.27 59.82
C GLN A 310 -10.38 -13.04 60.69
N SER A 311 -11.59 -13.30 60.19
CA SER A 311 -12.84 -13.15 60.97
C SER A 311 -13.60 -14.46 61.24
N ARG A 312 -12.89 -15.60 61.25
CA ARG A 312 -13.45 -16.91 61.69
C ARG A 312 -12.54 -17.66 62.67
N GLN A 313 -11.78 -16.93 63.47
CA GLN A 313 -11.16 -17.45 64.70
C GLN A 313 -11.37 -16.43 65.83
N THR A 314 -12.57 -16.45 66.39
CA THR A 314 -12.92 -16.11 67.78
C THR A 314 -14.17 -16.89 68.12
#